data_AF-A0A963T936-F1
#
_entry.id   AF-A0A963T936-F1
#
_cell.length_a   1.000
_cell.length_b   1.000
_cell.length_c   1.000
_cell.angle_alpha   90.00
_cell.angle_beta   90.00
_cell.angle_gamma   90.00
#
_symmetry.space_group_name_H-M   'P 1'
#
loop_
_entity.id
_entity.type
_entity.pdbx_description
1 polymer ?
#
loop_
_entity_poly.entity_id
_entity_poly.type
_entity_poly.pdbx_seq_one_letter_code
_entity_poly.pdbx_strand_id
1 'polypeptide(L)'
;ALGVCAPFGCGADFSRALAADARLIEVPGAPGGLPAMPIHPHNAFLQMWLELGLPGVVAAASALIAAAISLYKLSMSRPAFAAICGALAASLISLLVEASLWQAWRLAVFGLAAFACAVAYRLDNSRGV
;
A
#
# COMPACT_ATOMS: atom_id res chain seq x y z
N ALA A 1 -18.30 8.71 13.68
CA ALA A 1 -17.39 9.00 12.55
C ALA A 1 -17.57 8.03 11.38
N LEU A 2 -17.45 6.69 11.58
CA LEU A 2 -17.47 5.70 10.48
C LEU A 2 -18.75 5.69 9.61
N GLY A 3 -19.91 6.09 10.17
CA GLY A 3 -21.16 6.14 9.42
C GLY A 3 -21.26 7.27 8.37
N VAL A 4 -20.36 8.26 8.41
CA VAL A 4 -20.44 9.44 7.52
C VAL A 4 -19.79 9.18 6.16
N CYS A 5 -18.78 8.32 6.11
CA CYS A 5 -17.98 8.09 4.91
C CYS A 5 -18.28 6.76 4.19
N ALA A 6 -19.00 5.84 4.83
CA ALA A 6 -19.37 4.59 4.19
C ALA A 6 -20.44 4.83 3.10
N PRO A 7 -20.38 4.14 1.95
CA PRO A 7 -19.37 3.16 1.53
C PRO A 7 -18.21 3.74 0.70
N PHE A 8 -18.18 5.06 0.45
CA PHE A 8 -17.30 5.67 -0.57
C PHE A 8 -15.94 6.17 -0.04
N GLY A 9 -15.71 6.11 1.27
CA GLY A 9 -14.49 6.60 1.90
C GLY A 9 -14.55 8.09 2.25
N CYS A 10 -13.63 8.53 3.10
CA CYS A 10 -13.57 9.91 3.59
C CYS A 10 -12.70 10.85 2.73
N GLY A 11 -12.07 10.34 1.68
CA GLY A 11 -11.11 11.06 0.84
C GLY A 11 -9.64 10.70 1.14
N ALA A 12 -8.78 10.94 0.15
CA ALA A 12 -7.35 10.68 0.27
C ALA A 12 -6.72 11.53 1.40
N ASP A 13 -5.78 10.92 2.13
CA ASP A 13 -5.09 11.49 3.30
C ASP A 13 -5.99 11.82 4.51
N PHE A 14 -7.25 11.35 4.53
CA PHE A 14 -8.14 11.56 5.68
C PHE A 14 -7.60 10.98 6.99
N SER A 15 -6.77 9.93 6.94
CA SER A 15 -6.09 9.41 8.15
C SER A 15 -5.27 10.48 8.89
N ARG A 16 -4.67 11.43 8.17
CA ARG A 16 -3.92 12.54 8.76
C ARG A 16 -4.84 13.55 9.44
N ALA A 17 -5.99 13.85 8.83
CA ALA A 17 -7.01 14.71 9.43
C ALA A 17 -7.58 14.07 10.70
N LEU A 18 -7.89 12.78 10.65
CA LEU A 18 -8.38 12.02 11.80
C LEU A 18 -7.36 11.98 12.96
N ALA A 19 -6.07 11.88 12.64
CA ALA A 19 -4.99 11.93 13.61
C ALA A 19 -4.83 13.30 14.28
N ALA A 20 -5.07 14.40 13.54
CA ALA A 20 -4.98 15.75 14.10
C ALA A 20 -6.05 16.01 15.17
N ASP A 21 -7.22 15.37 15.04
CA ASP A 21 -8.33 15.45 16.00
C ASP A 21 -8.24 14.38 17.13
N ALA A 22 -7.15 13.63 17.21
CA ALA A 22 -7.01 12.56 18.19
C ALA A 22 -6.94 13.12 19.62
N ARG A 23 -7.74 12.53 20.52
CA ARG A 23 -7.71 12.85 21.96
C ARG A 23 -6.30 12.65 22.51
N LEU A 24 -5.80 13.63 23.27
CA LEU A 24 -4.54 13.48 23.99
C LEU A 24 -4.76 12.74 25.31
N ILE A 25 -3.84 11.85 25.65
CA ILE A 25 -3.75 11.14 26.93
C ILE A 25 -2.48 11.59 27.66
N GLU A 26 -2.60 11.84 28.96
CA GLU A 26 -1.44 12.07 29.81
C GLU A 26 -0.81 10.73 30.17
N VAL A 27 0.47 10.58 29.82
CA VAL A 27 1.26 9.40 30.16
C VAL A 27 2.27 9.83 31.23
N PRO A 28 2.28 9.21 32.42
CA PRO A 28 3.23 9.57 33.47
C PRO A 28 4.69 9.54 32.98
N GLY A 29 5.41 10.64 33.16
CA GLY A 29 6.80 10.79 32.71
C GLY A 29 6.97 11.26 31.26
N ALA A 30 5.89 11.44 30.48
CA ALA A 30 5.98 12.08 29.17
C ALA A 30 6.01 13.62 29.31
N PRO A 31 6.73 14.34 28.43
CA PRO A 31 6.84 15.81 28.48
C PRO A 31 5.54 16.55 28.11
N GLY A 32 4.48 15.83 27.74
CA GLY A 32 3.18 16.38 27.38
C GLY A 32 2.16 15.29 27.06
N GLY A 33 0.94 15.70 26.70
CA GLY A 33 -0.11 14.79 26.25
C GLY A 33 0.27 14.10 24.94
N LEU A 34 0.17 12.77 24.91
CA LEU A 34 0.41 11.96 23.72
C LEU A 34 -0.93 11.63 23.04
N PRO A 35 -1.01 11.54 21.71
CA PRO A 35 -2.24 11.18 21.05
C PRO A 35 -2.64 9.73 21.40
N ALA A 36 -3.90 9.54 21.79
CA ALA A 36 -4.47 8.24 22.18
C ALA A 36 -4.51 7.23 21.03
N MET A 37 -4.51 7.75 19.80
CA MET A 37 -4.39 7.00 18.57
C MET A 37 -3.08 7.43 17.89
N PRO A 38 -2.25 6.49 17.40
CA PRO A 38 -1.09 6.84 16.60
C PRO A 38 -1.51 7.69 15.41
N ILE A 39 -0.67 8.66 15.04
CA ILE A 39 -0.95 9.57 13.92
C ILE A 39 -1.16 8.86 12.56
N HIS A 40 -0.80 7.58 12.49
CA HIS A 40 -0.68 6.82 11.27
C HIS A 40 -1.18 5.38 11.47
N PRO A 41 -2.06 4.87 10.59
CA PRO A 41 -2.48 3.48 10.63
C PRO A 41 -1.33 2.55 10.21
N HIS A 42 -1.05 1.52 11.00
CA HIS A 42 -0.06 0.48 10.67
C HIS A 42 -0.58 -0.54 9.64
N ASN A 43 -1.54 -0.17 8.81
CA ASN A 43 -2.15 -1.09 7.86
C ASN A 43 -2.76 -0.28 6.71
N ALA A 44 -2.07 -0.25 5.58
CA ALA A 44 -2.51 0.50 4.42
C ALA A 44 -3.81 -0.04 3.81
N PHE A 45 -4.18 -1.31 4.05
CA PHE A 45 -5.47 -1.85 3.61
C PHE A 45 -6.63 -1.28 4.42
N LEU A 46 -6.46 -1.13 5.73
CA LEU A 46 -7.43 -0.43 6.58
C LEU A 46 -7.49 1.06 6.23
N GLN A 47 -6.34 1.69 5.95
CA GLN A 47 -6.29 3.07 5.48
C GLN A 47 -7.03 3.24 4.14
N MET A 48 -6.82 2.33 3.19
CA MET A 48 -7.50 2.33 1.89
C MET A 48 -9.02 2.21 2.06
N TRP A 49 -9.48 1.35 2.96
CA TRP A 49 -10.91 1.24 3.26
C TRP A 49 -11.46 2.53 3.87
N LEU A 50 -10.76 3.14 4.83
CA LEU A 50 -11.18 4.41 5.44
C LEU A 50 -11.25 5.56 4.42
N GLU A 51 -10.24 5.67 3.58
CA GLU A 51 -10.03 6.83 2.71
C GLU A 51 -10.77 6.72 1.37
N LEU A 52 -10.78 5.52 0.76
CA LEU A 52 -11.34 5.28 -0.57
C LEU A 52 -12.58 4.38 -0.57
N GLY A 53 -12.95 3.83 0.60
CA GLY A 53 -14.13 3.00 0.75
C GLY A 53 -14.10 1.71 -0.06
N LEU A 54 -15.29 1.17 -0.28
CA LEU A 54 -15.52 -0.02 -1.10
C LEU A 54 -14.98 0.14 -2.54
N PRO A 55 -15.15 1.29 -3.23
CA PRO A 55 -14.59 1.46 -4.57
C PRO A 55 -13.06 1.30 -4.61
N GLY A 56 -12.33 1.90 -3.68
CA GLY A 56 -10.87 1.76 -3.61
C GLY A 56 -10.43 0.34 -3.33
N VAL A 57 -11.11 -0.34 -2.41
CA VAL A 57 -10.83 -1.75 -2.07
C VAL A 57 -11.06 -2.67 -3.27
N VAL A 58 -12.19 -2.51 -3.96
CA VAL A 58 -12.50 -3.28 -5.17
C VAL A 58 -11.48 -3.01 -6.27
N ALA A 59 -11.09 -1.75 -6.47
CA ALA A 59 -10.08 -1.38 -7.45
C ALA A 59 -8.71 -2.01 -7.14
N ALA A 60 -8.25 -1.93 -5.89
CA ALA A 60 -6.98 -2.52 -5.47
C ALA A 60 -6.99 -4.06 -5.56
N ALA A 61 -8.06 -4.71 -5.10
CA ALA A 61 -8.21 -6.16 -5.23
C ALA A 61 -8.22 -6.59 -6.71
N SER A 62 -8.96 -5.88 -7.56
CA SER A 62 -9.02 -6.15 -9.00
C SER A 62 -7.65 -5.97 -9.65
N ALA A 63 -6.89 -4.92 -9.28
CA ALA A 63 -5.55 -4.70 -9.78
C ALA A 63 -4.58 -5.82 -9.36
N LEU A 64 -4.63 -6.30 -8.12
CA LEU A 64 -3.81 -7.41 -7.64
C LEU A 64 -4.16 -8.73 -8.35
N ILE A 65 -5.45 -9.01 -8.53
CA ILE A 65 -5.93 -10.19 -9.26
C ILE A 65 -5.48 -10.13 -10.73
N ALA A 66 -5.66 -8.98 -11.38
CA ALA A 66 -5.23 -8.77 -12.76
C ALA A 66 -3.71 -8.90 -12.92
N ALA A 67 -2.93 -8.38 -11.96
CA ALA A 67 -1.48 -8.53 -11.93
C ALA A 67 -1.07 -10.00 -11.79
N ALA A 68 -1.70 -10.75 -10.88
CA ALA A 68 -1.44 -12.17 -10.71
C ALA A 68 -1.78 -12.97 -11.98
N ILE A 69 -2.97 -12.77 -12.55
CA ILE A 69 -3.38 -13.44 -13.81
C ILE A 69 -2.41 -13.11 -14.94
N SER A 70 -2.01 -11.84 -15.06
CA SER A 70 -1.06 -11.41 -16.10
C SER A 70 0.29 -12.09 -15.89
N LEU A 71 0.79 -12.12 -14.66
CA LEU A 71 2.07 -12.76 -14.33
C LEU A 71 2.06 -14.27 -14.63
N TYR A 72 0.96 -14.96 -14.35
CA TYR A 72 0.80 -16.39 -14.66
C TYR A 72 0.74 -16.70 -16.16
N LYS A 73 0.31 -15.74 -16.98
CA LYS A 73 0.20 -15.91 -18.44
C LYS A 73 1.52 -15.62 -19.18
N LEU A 74 2.45 -14.94 -18.53
CA LEU A 74 3.73 -14.58 -19.14
C LEU A 74 4.67 -15.78 -19.13
N SER A 75 5.26 -16.07 -20.30
CA SER A 75 6.41 -16.96 -20.40
C SER A 75 7.65 -16.21 -19.94
N MET A 76 8.33 -16.72 -18.93
CA MET A 76 9.59 -16.18 -18.42
C MET A 76 10.37 -17.26 -17.67
N SER A 77 11.67 -17.04 -17.50
CA SER A 77 12.54 -17.91 -16.72
C SER A 77 12.15 -17.91 -15.23
N ARG A 78 12.45 -19.02 -14.54
CA ARG A 78 12.19 -19.16 -13.09
C ARG A 78 12.83 -18.05 -12.26
N PRO A 79 14.09 -17.61 -12.52
CA PRO A 79 14.69 -16.49 -11.80
C PRO A 79 13.94 -15.17 -11.99
N ALA A 80 13.53 -14.83 -13.21
CA ALA A 80 12.78 -13.60 -13.48
C ALA A 80 11.42 -13.61 -12.78
N PHE A 81 10.71 -14.74 -12.84
CA PHE A 81 9.45 -14.93 -12.13
C PHE A 81 9.60 -14.77 -10.62
N ALA A 82 10.63 -15.39 -10.03
CA ALA A 82 10.91 -15.28 -8.60
C ALA A 82 11.24 -13.84 -8.18
N ALA A 83 12.01 -13.11 -8.98
CA ALA A 83 12.35 -11.71 -8.71
C ALA A 83 11.11 -10.80 -8.71
N ILE A 84 10.23 -10.96 -9.70
CA ILE A 84 8.98 -10.17 -9.79
C ILE A 84 8.04 -10.51 -8.63
N CYS A 85 7.88 -11.80 -8.30
CA CYS A 85 7.11 -12.23 -7.13
C CYS A 85 7.68 -11.65 -5.83
N GLY A 86 9.01 -11.66 -5.68
CA GLY A 86 9.69 -11.09 -4.51
C GLY A 86 9.47 -9.59 -4.36
N ALA A 87 9.54 -8.83 -5.46
CA ALA A 87 9.27 -7.40 -5.46
C ALA A 87 7.81 -7.08 -5.08
N LEU A 88 6.85 -7.87 -5.60
CA LEU A 88 5.45 -7.77 -5.23
C LEU A 88 5.23 -8.08 -3.74
N ALA A 89 5.82 -9.17 -3.23
CA ALA A 89 5.73 -9.55 -1.82
C ALA A 89 6.32 -8.47 -0.90
N ALA A 90 7.51 -7.94 -1.22
CA ALA A 90 8.12 -6.86 -0.46
C ALA A 90 7.24 -5.59 -0.43
N SER A 91 6.61 -5.26 -1.56
CA SER A 91 5.69 -4.12 -1.65
C SER A 91 4.45 -4.33 -0.76
N LEU A 92 3.86 -5.52 -0.78
CA LEU A 92 2.71 -5.87 0.06
C LEU A 92 3.06 -5.90 1.55
N ILE A 93 4.24 -6.41 1.91
CA ILE A 93 4.73 -6.39 3.30
C ILE A 93 4.94 -4.94 3.77
N SER A 94 5.51 -4.06 2.94
CA SER A 94 5.65 -2.64 3.27
C SER A 94 4.30 -1.98 3.55
N LEU A 95 3.24 -2.35 2.82
CA LEU A 95 1.86 -1.88 3.06
C LEU A 95 1.26 -2.38 4.39
N LEU A 96 1.79 -3.45 4.98
CA LEU A 96 1.30 -4.03 6.24
C LEU A 96 1.94 -3.43 7.50
N VAL A 97 3.03 -2.69 7.39
CA VAL A 97 3.79 -2.23 8.56
C VAL A 97 3.89 -0.71 8.68
N GLU A 98 3.52 0.02 7.64
CA GLU A 98 3.94 1.42 7.51
C GLU A 98 2.83 2.45 7.37
N ALA A 99 3.24 3.72 7.49
CA ALA A 99 2.53 4.77 8.19
C ALA A 99 1.76 5.78 7.31
N SER A 100 1.70 5.63 5.97
CA SER A 100 0.80 6.43 5.13
C SER A 100 0.86 5.99 3.66
N LEU A 101 -0.29 5.76 3.03
CA LEU A 101 -0.34 5.36 1.62
C LEU A 101 0.17 6.44 0.64
N TRP A 102 -0.05 7.72 0.95
CA TRP A 102 0.11 8.84 0.01
C TRP A 102 1.48 9.52 0.02
N GLN A 103 2.46 8.95 0.70
CA GLN A 103 3.81 9.52 0.71
C GLN A 103 4.45 9.41 -0.68
N ALA A 104 4.87 10.54 -1.23
CA ALA A 104 5.47 10.61 -2.57
C ALA A 104 6.67 9.66 -2.74
N TRP A 105 7.51 9.55 -1.71
CA TRP A 105 8.66 8.64 -1.74
C TRP A 105 8.24 7.16 -1.81
N ARG A 106 7.14 6.78 -1.15
CA ARG A 106 6.62 5.40 -1.21
C ARG A 106 6.07 5.09 -2.59
N LEU A 107 5.28 6.01 -3.15
CA LEU A 107 4.79 5.88 -4.53
C LEU A 107 5.95 5.79 -5.52
N ALA A 108 7.04 6.54 -5.31
CA ALA A 108 8.24 6.45 -6.12
C ALA A 108 8.94 5.08 -5.98
N VAL A 109 9.01 4.51 -4.78
CA VAL A 109 9.57 3.15 -4.56
C VAL A 109 8.73 2.09 -5.27
N PHE A 110 7.39 2.15 -5.20
CA PHE A 110 6.53 1.22 -5.93
C PHE A 110 6.66 1.40 -7.45
N GLY A 111 6.76 2.64 -7.93
CA GLY A 111 7.03 2.94 -9.34
C GLY A 111 8.38 2.37 -9.79
N LEU A 112 9.41 2.51 -8.97
CA LEU A 112 10.75 1.96 -9.25
C LEU A 112 10.74 0.43 -9.24
N ALA A 113 10.03 -0.20 -8.30
CA ALA A 113 9.88 -1.65 -8.25
C ALA A 113 9.15 -2.18 -9.49
N ALA A 114 8.06 -1.52 -9.90
CA ALA A 114 7.33 -1.87 -11.12
C ALA A 114 8.20 -1.70 -12.38
N PHE A 115 8.96 -0.60 -12.47
CA PHE A 115 9.91 -0.37 -13.54
C PHE A 115 10.99 -1.46 -13.59
N ALA A 116 11.58 -1.81 -12.44
CA ALA A 116 12.58 -2.87 -12.34
C ALA A 116 12.02 -4.24 -12.76
N CYS A 117 10.78 -4.56 -12.37
CA CYS A 117 10.08 -5.78 -12.82
C CYS A 117 9.89 -5.80 -14.34
N ALA A 118 9.48 -4.67 -14.93
CA ALA A 118 9.32 -4.55 -16.38
C ALA A 118 10.66 -4.73 -17.12
N VAL A 119 11.74 -4.13 -16.61
CA VAL A 119 13.10 -4.30 -17.14
C VAL A 119 13.55 -5.76 -17.01
N ALA A 120 13.34 -6.39 -15.85
CA ALA A 120 13.70 -7.79 -15.63
C ALA A 120 13.00 -8.72 -16.63
N TYR A 121 11.70 -8.54 -16.85
CA TYR A 121 10.95 -9.29 -17.86
C TYR A 121 11.47 -9.05 -19.29
N ARG A 122 11.77 -7.80 -19.66
CA ARG A 122 12.31 -7.48 -20.98
C ARG A 122 13.68 -8.12 -21.23
N LEU A 123 14.56 -8.07 -20.24
CA LEU A 123 15.88 -8.68 -20.31
C LEU A 123 15.79 -10.20 -20.41
N ASP A 124 14.89 -10.81 -19.66
CA ASP A 124 14.62 -12.24 -19.72
C ASP A 124 14.18 -12.67 -21.12
N ASN A 125 13.18 -11.99 -21.67
CA ASN A 125 12.65 -12.27 -23.01
C ASN A 125 13.66 -11.98 -24.13
N SER A 126 14.59 -11.05 -23.93
CA SER A 126 15.67 -10.77 -24.90
C SER A 126 16.74 -11.86 -24.95
N ARG A 127 16.83 -12.72 -23.93
CA ARG A 127 17.81 -13.81 -23.86
C ARG A 127 17.34 -15.09 -24.57
N GLY A 128 16.13 -15.10 -25.14
CA GLY A 128 15.63 -16.21 -25.95
C GLY A 128 15.43 -17.52 -25.18
N VAL A 129 15.21 -17.43 -23.87
CA VAL A 129 14.84 -18.57 -23.00
C VAL A 129 13.34 -18.75 -23.00
#